data_AF-A0AAW9W9E7-F1
#
_entry.id   AF-A0AAW9W9E7-F1
#
_cell.length_a   1.000
_cell.length_b   1.000
_cell.length_c   1.000
_cell.angle_alpha   90.00
_cell.angle_beta   90.00
_cell.angle_gamma   90.00
#
_symmetry.space_group_name_H-M   'P 1'
#
loop_
_entity.id
_entity.type
_entity.pdbx_description
1 polymer ?
#
loop_
_entity_poly.entity_id
_entity_poly.type
_entity_poly.pdbx_seq_one_letter_code
_entity_poly.pdbx_strand_id
1 'polypeptide(L)'
;DTLEANTHYFRTEMTAAGFNIAPGEHPIVPVMLGDAALASKFADAMLERGVYVIGFSFPVVPQGKARIRTQISAAHTREDLE
;
A
#
# COMPACT_ATOMS: atom_id res chain seq x y z
N ASP A 1 0.41 -18.06 -10.71
CA ASP A 1 0.56 -18.23 -9.25
C ASP A 1 -0.51 -17.35 -8.56
N THR A 2 -1.16 -17.79 -7.48
CA THR A 2 -2.21 -17.00 -6.78
C THR A 2 -1.66 -15.68 -6.22
N LEU A 3 -0.45 -15.70 -5.66
CA LEU A 3 0.19 -14.50 -5.10
C LEU A 3 0.43 -13.45 -6.18
N GLU A 4 0.93 -13.91 -7.32
CA GLU A 4 1.22 -13.08 -8.50
C GLU A 4 -0.07 -12.47 -9.05
N ALA A 5 -1.14 -13.25 -9.21
CA ALA A 5 -2.43 -12.77 -9.69
C ALA A 5 -3.05 -11.73 -8.75
N ASN A 6 -3.01 -11.96 -7.44
CA ASN A 6 -3.47 -11.00 -6.43
C ASN A 6 -2.63 -9.72 -6.45
N THR A 7 -1.31 -9.85 -6.58
CA THR A 7 -0.39 -8.71 -6.65
C THR A 7 -0.66 -7.87 -7.89
N HIS A 8 -0.84 -8.51 -9.05
CA HIS A 8 -1.15 -7.81 -10.29
C HIS A 8 -2.47 -7.06 -10.18
N TYR A 9 -3.53 -7.73 -9.71
CA TYR A 9 -4.84 -7.09 -9.52
C TYR A 9 -4.76 -5.86 -8.62
N PHE A 10 -4.19 -6.00 -7.42
CA PHE A 10 -4.07 -4.88 -6.48
C PHE A 10 -3.27 -3.72 -7.08
N ARG A 11 -2.18 -4.01 -7.82
CA ARG A 11 -1.39 -2.96 -8.50
C ARG A 11 -2.19 -2.24 -9.58
N THR A 12 -2.95 -2.98 -10.38
CA THR A 12 -3.81 -2.42 -11.43
C THR A 12 -4.87 -1.51 -10.83
N GLU A 13 -5.62 -1.98 -9.84
CA GLU A 13 -6.71 -1.21 -9.22
C GLU A 13 -6.19 0.02 -8.48
N MET A 14 -5.10 -0.10 -7.72
CA MET A 14 -4.50 1.05 -7.03
C MET A 14 -4.01 2.12 -8.01
N THR A 15 -3.43 1.71 -9.13
CA THR A 15 -2.99 2.64 -10.19
C THR A 15 -4.20 3.30 -10.86
N ALA A 16 -5.25 2.52 -11.17
CA ALA A 16 -6.49 3.01 -11.77
C ALA A 16 -7.23 4.00 -10.85
N ALA A 17 -7.20 3.77 -9.54
CA ALA A 17 -7.73 4.68 -8.52
C ALA A 17 -6.89 5.95 -8.33
N GLY A 18 -5.75 6.09 -9.03
CA GLY A 18 -4.90 7.28 -9.00
C GLY A 18 -3.87 7.31 -7.88
N PHE A 19 -3.65 6.20 -7.18
CA PHE A 19 -2.58 6.13 -6.19
C PHE A 19 -1.21 6.03 -6.87
N ASN A 20 -0.25 6.78 -6.33
CA ASN A 20 1.15 6.66 -6.73
C ASN A 20 1.78 5.45 -6.03
N ILE A 21 1.95 4.34 -6.73
CA ILE A 21 2.63 3.15 -6.22
C ILE A 21 4.02 3.00 -6.84
N ALA A 22 4.96 2.42 -6.10
CA ALA A 22 6.27 2.12 -6.68
C ALA A 22 6.12 1.08 -7.83
N PRO A 23 6.76 1.32 -9.00
CA PRO A 23 6.68 0.41 -10.14
C PRO A 23 7.30 -0.96 -9.81
N GLY A 24 6.88 -1.99 -10.53
CA GLY A 24 7.39 -3.36 -10.41
C GLY A 24 6.28 -4.40 -10.23
N GLU A 25 6.69 -5.64 -9.97
CA GLU A 25 5.81 -6.82 -9.90
C GLU A 25 5.85 -7.49 -8.51
N HIS A 26 6.62 -6.94 -7.57
CA HIS A 26 6.78 -7.52 -6.24
C HIS A 26 5.47 -7.43 -5.43
N PRO A 27 5.13 -8.46 -4.61
CA PRO A 27 3.97 -8.45 -3.69
C PRO A 27 3.99 -7.37 -2.60
N ILE A 28 5.07 -6.62 -2.49
CA ILE A 28 5.15 -5.47 -1.58
C ILE A 28 4.85 -4.27 -2.46
N VAL A 29 3.75 -3.57 -2.18
CA VAL A 29 3.26 -2.47 -3.01
C VAL A 29 3.27 -1.19 -2.18
N PRO A 30 4.34 -0.40 -2.23
CA PRO A 30 4.41 0.85 -1.48
C PRO A 30 3.53 1.91 -2.14
N VAL A 31 2.59 2.47 -1.37
CA VAL A 31 1.79 3.65 -1.74
C VAL A 31 2.52 4.90 -1.27
N MET A 32 3.01 5.69 -2.21
CA MET A 32 3.89 6.82 -1.97
C MET A 32 3.11 8.07 -1.57
N LEU A 33 3.40 8.60 -0.38
CA LEU A 33 2.75 9.79 0.17
C LEU A 33 3.70 10.98 0.32
N GLY A 34 5.00 10.73 0.41
CA GLY A 34 6.06 11.75 0.49
C GLY A 34 6.21 12.38 1.87
N ASP A 35 5.10 12.70 2.54
CA ASP A 35 5.06 13.36 3.85
C ASP A 35 4.74 12.40 5.01
N ALA A 36 5.44 12.59 6.13
CA ALA A 36 5.33 11.72 7.30
C ALA A 36 4.01 11.90 8.07
N ALA A 37 3.54 13.15 8.18
CA ALA A 37 2.28 13.44 8.87
C ALA A 37 1.10 12.93 8.04
N LEU A 38 1.16 13.09 6.71
CA LEU A 38 0.18 12.50 5.79
C LEU A 38 0.16 10.98 5.90
N ALA A 39 1.32 10.31 5.94
CA ALA A 39 1.38 8.86 6.08
C ALA A 39 0.75 8.35 7.39
N SER A 40 0.95 9.08 8.50
CA SER A 40 0.35 8.72 9.79
C SER A 40 -1.16 8.90 9.76
N LYS A 41 -1.64 10.08 9.33
CA LYS A 41 -3.08 10.37 9.21
C LYS A 41 -3.80 9.41 8.28
N PHE A 42 -3.14 9.02 7.18
CA PHE A 42 -3.70 8.03 6.25
C PHE A 42 -3.85 6.67 6.93
N ALA A 43 -2.83 6.21 7.68
CA ALA A 43 -2.90 4.94 8.39
C ALA A 43 -4.00 4.94 9.46
N ASP A 44 -4.13 6.03 10.23
CA ASP A 44 -5.19 6.19 11.23
C ASP A 44 -6.58 6.12 10.58
N ALA A 45 -6.80 6.88 9.49
CA ALA A 45 -8.07 6.90 8.77
C ALA A 45 -8.42 5.55 8.12
N MET A 46 -7.42 4.78 7.68
CA MET A 46 -7.64 3.42 7.16
C MET A 46 -8.04 2.47 8.28
N LEU A 47 -7.40 2.57 9.46
CA LEU A 47 -7.74 1.76 10.63
C LEU A 47 -9.19 2.03 11.09
N GLU A 48 -9.63 3.29 11.09
CA GLU A 48 -11.03 3.66 11.37
C GLU A 48 -12.03 3.01 10.40
N ARG A 49 -11.58 2.70 9.18
CA ARG A 49 -12.36 1.98 8.15
C ARG A 49 -12.20 0.47 8.20
N GLY A 50 -11.51 -0.06 9.22
CA GLY A 50 -11.26 -1.49 9.40
C GLY A 50 -10.09 -2.04 8.59
N VAL A 51 -9.30 -1.20 7.93
CA VAL A 51 -8.14 -1.62 7.14
C VAL A 51 -6.86 -1.27 7.88
N TYR A 52 -6.19 -2.28 8.44
CA TYR A 52 -4.95 -2.08 9.16
C TYR A 52 -3.77 -1.91 8.20
N VAL A 53 -3.15 -0.72 8.21
CA VAL A 53 -1.94 -0.42 7.43
C VAL A 53 -0.92 0.32 8.28
N ILE A 54 0.35 0.26 7.86
CA ILE A 54 1.46 0.93 8.54
C ILE A 54 2.09 1.96 7.61
N GLY A 55 2.15 3.20 8.07
CA GLY A 55 2.93 4.27 7.46
C GLY A 55 4.41 4.16 7.85
N PHE A 56 5.28 4.28 6.85
CA PHE A 56 6.73 4.36 7.02
C PHE A 56 7.20 5.77 6.74
N SER A 57 7.95 6.34 7.68
CA SER A 57 8.59 7.65 7.58
C SER A 57 10.04 7.59 8.07
N PHE A 58 10.75 8.71 8.03
CA PHE A 58 12.07 8.83 8.65
C PHE A 58 12.02 8.42 10.14
N PRO A 59 13.03 7.71 10.68
CA PRO A 59 14.31 7.32 10.06
C PRO A 59 14.27 6.03 9.23
N VAL A 60 13.13 5.34 9.16
CA VAL A 60 13.01 4.03 8.49
C VAL A 60 13.11 4.18 6.96
N VAL A 61 12.68 5.32 6.43
CA VAL A 61 12.82 5.68 5.01
C VAL A 61 13.39 7.09 4.89
N PRO A 62 14.04 7.45 3.76
CA PRO A 62 14.53 8.81 3.55
C PRO A 62 13.43 9.87 3.70
N GLN A 63 13.82 11.07 4.12
CA GLN A 63 12.91 12.21 4.17
C GLN A 63 12.31 12.48 2.78
N GLY A 64 11.03 12.91 2.73
CA GLY A 64 10.31 13.11 1.48
C GLY A 64 9.88 11.82 0.76
N LYS A 65 10.09 10.64 1.36
CA LYS A 65 9.74 9.33 0.79
C LYS A 65 8.82 8.51 1.70
N ALA A 66 8.05 9.18 2.55
CA ALA A 66 7.06 8.51 3.39
C ALA A 66 6.01 7.77 2.55
N ARG A 67 5.54 6.63 3.03
CA ARG A 67 4.69 5.71 2.26
C ARG A 67 3.92 4.75 3.15
N ILE A 68 2.77 4.28 2.68
CA ILE A 68 2.13 3.09 3.25
C ILE A 68 2.73 1.86 2.60
N ARG A 69 3.14 0.85 3.38
CA ARG A 69 3.61 -0.42 2.83
C ARG A 69 2.49 -1.45 2.90
N THR A 70 1.91 -1.79 1.76
CA THR A 70 1.01 -2.95 1.67
C THR A 70 1.80 -4.20 1.25
N GLN A 71 1.32 -5.36 1.68
CA GLN A 71 1.91 -6.65 1.37
C GLN A 71 0.81 -7.60 0.95
N ILE A 72 0.85 -8.04 -0.29
CA ILE A 72 -0.15 -8.95 -0.83
C ILE A 72 0.23 -10.38 -0.47
N SER A 73 -0.78 -11.13 -0.02
CA SER A 73 -0.67 -12.53 0.33
C SER A 73 -1.47 -13.38 -0.67
N ALA A 74 -1.03 -14.62 -0.88
CA ALA A 74 -1.83 -15.62 -1.58
C ALA A 74 -3.13 -15.97 -0.82
N ALA A 75 -3.19 -15.65 0.48
CA ALA A 75 -4.37 -15.87 1.32
C ALA A 75 -5.45 -14.79 1.17
N HIS A 76 -5.15 -13.65 0.54
CA HIS A 76 -6.18 -12.65 0.27
C HIS A 76 -7.18 -13.18 -0.74
N THR A 77 -8.47 -12.98 -0.44
CA THR A 77 -9.58 -13.17 -1.38
C THR A 77 -9.64 -11.99 -2.36
N ARG A 78 -10.50 -12.07 -3.38
CA ARG A 78 -10.69 -10.94 -4.30
C ARG A 78 -11.35 -9.78 -3.56
N GLU A 79 -12.30 -10.10 -2.70
CA GLU A 79 -13.07 -9.18 -1.88
C GLU A 79 -12.18 -8.43 -0.87
N ASP A 80 -11.08 -9.03 -0.39
CA ASP A 80 -10.10 -8.34 0.46
C ASP A 80 -9.29 -7.27 -0.32
N LEU A 81 -9.27 -7.34 -1.66
CA LEU A 81 -8.46 -6.49 -2.53
C LEU A 81 -9.28 -5.45 -3.32
N GLU A 82 -10.62 -5.49 -3.19
CA GLU A 82 -11.59 -4.54 -3.75
C GLU A 82 -11.84 -3.34 -2.81
#